data_AF-A0A7S2UQL7-F1
#
_entry.id   AF-A0A7S2UQL7-F1
#
_cell.length_a   1.000
_cell.length_b   1.000
_cell.length_c   1.000
_cell.angle_alpha   90.00
_cell.angle_beta   90.00
_cell.angle_gamma   90.00
#
_symmetry.space_group_name_H-M   'P 1'
#
loop_
_entity.id
_entity.type
_entity.pdbx_description
1 polymer ?
#
loop_
_entity_poly.entity_id
_entity_poly.type
_entity_poly.pdbx_seq_one_letter_code
_entity_poly.pdbx_strand_id
1 'polypeptide(L)'
;LVRAPSMRLLCSWMCRAHCHRVIKLSGTLDQFAPEKELVENVHGVRRAFLDSGVDLRQTLNSPAGRSDPVFGAEATPTVYFIGKMLWSKGMGSLMELLKYAEESAGLKIKVDMYGGGPDKDAASKRAVSMGLDMPFHGPIDHVELAPSHKIFVNPSTSEVLCTTVAEALAMGKFVVLPSHPSNDFFAQFPNCLPYSNKEEFVGNLYYAFTHEPEPLSEEYSYALSWEAATDRFAAAGSISVRESEAMVEATAAVDAGVEINLPPLFENEKRRKEIATTIKLTRYRFRQFRSKLSQEVQQSNVLPKKIQERLVADLEKRLDIDLDTMLESPKLRLKLSPAELDKQLLEFYNVVTKGPGGDVLRVIGGGGEDVGKQNAYLERQAKKKKFNTVHASSASVSVSASTSTNGLPLLGDSTTTDYVSS
;
A
#
# COMPACT_ATOMS: atom_id res chain seq x y z
N LEU A 1 16.68 8.31 -0.41
CA LEU A 1 17.44 7.06 -0.15
C LEU A 1 17.06 6.41 1.19
N VAL A 2 17.05 7.10 2.34
CA VAL A 2 16.70 6.47 3.65
C VAL A 2 15.18 6.33 3.90
N ARG A 3 14.34 7.20 3.31
CA ARG A 3 12.90 7.26 3.61
C ARG A 3 12.13 5.95 3.33
N ALA A 4 12.33 5.32 2.17
CA ALA A 4 11.59 4.11 1.80
C ALA A 4 11.96 2.90 2.67
N PRO A 5 13.26 2.59 2.91
CA PRO A 5 13.65 1.54 3.87
C PRO A 5 13.16 1.79 5.30
N SER A 6 13.24 3.04 5.79
CA SER A 6 12.73 3.38 7.13
C SER A 6 11.21 3.25 7.24
N MET A 7 10.47 3.63 6.21
CA MET A 7 9.01 3.46 6.18
C MET A 7 8.64 1.97 6.13
N ARG A 8 9.35 1.18 5.31
CA ARG A 8 9.14 -0.28 5.26
C ARG A 8 9.38 -0.92 6.62
N LEU A 9 10.46 -0.53 7.31
CA LEU A 9 10.76 -0.99 8.66
C LEU A 9 9.65 -0.62 9.64
N LEU A 10 9.20 0.64 9.62
CA LEU A 10 8.11 1.10 10.47
C LEU A 10 6.81 0.33 10.21
N CYS A 11 6.38 0.19 8.95
CA CYS A 11 5.19 -0.57 8.59
C CYS A 11 5.31 -2.03 9.02
N SER A 12 6.47 -2.65 8.75
CA SER A 12 6.80 -4.01 9.15
C SER A 12 6.68 -4.22 10.66
N TRP A 13 7.15 -3.26 11.45
CA TRP A 13 7.03 -3.27 12.91
C TRP A 13 5.59 -3.06 13.39
N MET A 14 4.88 -2.08 12.83
CA MET A 14 3.49 -1.80 13.20
C MET A 14 2.56 -2.99 12.91
N CYS A 15 2.73 -3.63 11.75
CA CYS A 15 1.96 -4.83 11.40
C CYS A 15 2.23 -5.98 12.38
N ARG A 16 3.48 -6.21 12.79
CA ARG A 16 3.79 -7.27 13.76
C ARG A 16 3.24 -7.01 15.15
N ALA A 17 3.29 -5.76 15.60
CA ALA A 17 2.84 -5.37 16.94
C ALA A 17 1.32 -5.36 17.09
N HIS A 18 0.60 -4.94 16.04
CA HIS A 18 -0.83 -4.60 16.16
C HIS A 18 -1.76 -5.48 15.32
N CYS A 19 -1.23 -6.31 14.43
CA CYS A 19 -2.04 -7.20 13.61
C CYS A 19 -1.85 -8.66 14.03
N HIS A 20 -2.97 -9.38 14.14
CA HIS A 20 -2.98 -10.84 14.20
C HIS A 20 -2.85 -11.44 12.79
N ARG A 21 -3.43 -10.76 11.80
CA ARG A 21 -3.41 -11.12 10.38
C ARG A 21 -3.30 -9.86 9.53
N VAL A 22 -2.63 -9.96 8.40
CA VAL A 22 -2.55 -8.90 7.39
C VAL A 22 -3.10 -9.45 6.07
N ILE A 23 -4.28 -8.98 5.69
CA ILE A 23 -4.94 -9.37 4.45
C ILE A 23 -4.56 -8.37 3.37
N LYS A 24 -3.85 -8.83 2.34
CA LYS A 24 -3.50 -8.03 1.18
C LYS A 24 -4.50 -8.32 0.06
N LEU A 25 -5.09 -7.26 -0.51
CA LEU A 25 -6.07 -7.42 -1.59
C LEU A 25 -5.47 -8.03 -2.87
N SER A 26 -4.15 -8.00 -3.00
CA SER A 26 -3.40 -8.55 -4.12
C SER A 26 -1.93 -8.80 -3.76
N GLY A 27 -1.21 -9.42 -4.70
CA GLY A 27 0.24 -9.62 -4.60
C GLY A 27 1.10 -8.38 -4.88
N THR A 28 0.51 -7.20 -5.12
CA THR A 28 1.26 -5.99 -5.52
C THR A 28 2.08 -5.38 -4.37
N LEU A 29 1.58 -5.48 -3.14
CA LEU A 29 2.23 -4.86 -1.98
C LEU A 29 3.43 -5.67 -1.50
N ASP A 30 4.49 -4.95 -1.13
CA ASP A 30 5.66 -5.50 -0.45
C ASP A 30 5.29 -6.32 0.78
N GLN A 31 6.19 -7.23 1.15
CA GLN A 31 6.09 -7.98 2.41
C GLN A 31 6.56 -7.13 3.59
N PHE A 32 5.70 -7.06 4.61
CA PHE A 32 5.88 -6.35 5.88
C PHE A 32 5.97 -7.34 7.05
N ALA A 33 5.07 -8.31 7.16
CA ALA A 33 5.01 -9.37 8.17
C ALA A 33 4.65 -10.72 7.52
N PRO A 34 5.59 -11.38 6.80
CA PRO A 34 5.30 -12.60 6.03
C PRO A 34 4.59 -13.69 6.83
N GLU A 35 4.93 -13.83 8.11
CA GLU A 35 4.35 -14.83 9.00
C GLU A 35 2.87 -14.57 9.37
N LYS A 36 2.36 -13.36 9.10
CA LYS A 36 0.97 -12.95 9.35
C LYS A 36 0.23 -12.57 8.06
N GLU A 37 0.89 -12.60 6.92
CA GLU A 37 0.36 -12.11 5.65
C GLU A 37 -0.32 -13.19 4.82
N LEU A 38 -1.40 -12.80 4.15
CA LEU A 38 -2.02 -13.58 3.07
C LEU A 38 -2.48 -12.64 1.95
N VAL A 39 -2.67 -13.19 0.77
CA VAL A 39 -3.27 -12.47 -0.36
C VAL A 39 -4.67 -13.02 -0.59
N GLU A 40 -5.69 -12.19 -0.43
CA GLU A 40 -7.09 -12.54 -0.66
C GLU A 40 -7.87 -11.31 -1.12
N ASN A 41 -8.57 -11.43 -2.25
CA ASN A 41 -9.41 -10.34 -2.73
C ASN A 41 -10.74 -10.34 -1.97
N VAL A 42 -10.84 -9.48 -0.96
CA VAL A 42 -12.05 -9.31 -0.15
C VAL A 42 -12.92 -8.14 -0.62
N HIS A 43 -12.85 -7.78 -1.89
CA HIS A 43 -13.68 -6.73 -2.49
C HIS A 43 -14.90 -7.32 -3.19
N GLY A 44 -16.06 -6.72 -2.94
CA GLY A 44 -17.31 -6.99 -3.65
C GLY A 44 -17.82 -5.72 -4.34
N VAL A 45 -18.71 -5.88 -5.31
CA VAL A 45 -19.29 -4.75 -6.08
C VAL A 45 -20.72 -4.44 -5.67
N ARG A 46 -21.17 -3.22 -5.97
CA ARG A 46 -22.56 -2.80 -5.78
C ARG A 46 -23.51 -3.67 -6.62
N ARG A 47 -24.70 -3.97 -6.06
CA ARG A 47 -25.72 -4.83 -6.68
C ARG A 47 -26.13 -4.37 -8.09
N ALA A 48 -26.21 -3.05 -8.32
CA ALA A 48 -26.57 -2.50 -9.63
C ALA A 48 -25.66 -2.97 -10.79
N PHE A 49 -24.37 -3.24 -10.51
CA PHE A 49 -23.46 -3.81 -11.52
C PHE A 49 -23.80 -5.25 -11.84
N LEU A 50 -24.14 -6.05 -10.82
CA LEU A 50 -24.54 -7.45 -10.97
C LEU A 50 -25.89 -7.56 -11.69
N ASP A 51 -26.85 -6.71 -11.33
CA ASP A 51 -28.15 -6.65 -12.00
C ASP A 51 -27.97 -6.33 -13.50
N SER A 52 -27.08 -5.39 -13.83
CA SER A 52 -26.71 -5.09 -15.23
C SER A 52 -26.09 -6.31 -15.95
N GLY A 53 -25.24 -7.07 -15.27
CA GLY A 53 -24.66 -8.30 -15.82
C GLY A 53 -25.71 -9.41 -16.04
N VAL A 54 -26.70 -9.50 -15.15
CA VAL A 54 -27.84 -10.41 -15.29
C VAL A 54 -28.70 -10.02 -16.49
N ASP A 55 -29.00 -8.73 -16.66
CA ASP A 55 -29.77 -8.21 -17.79
C ASP A 55 -29.05 -8.47 -19.12
N LEU A 56 -27.72 -8.23 -19.16
CA LEU A 56 -26.90 -8.53 -20.33
C LEU A 56 -26.89 -10.03 -20.63
N ARG A 57 -26.72 -10.89 -19.62
CA ARG A 57 -26.78 -12.35 -19.80
C ARG A 57 -28.11 -12.80 -20.41
N GLN A 58 -29.23 -12.26 -19.93
CA GLN A 58 -30.55 -12.60 -20.47
C GLN A 58 -30.66 -12.17 -21.94
N THR A 59 -30.12 -11.00 -22.27
CA THR A 59 -30.09 -10.47 -23.64
C THR A 59 -29.28 -11.36 -24.56
N LEU A 60 -28.04 -11.69 -24.18
CA LEU A 60 -27.13 -12.51 -24.99
C LEU A 60 -27.63 -13.95 -25.17
N ASN A 61 -28.30 -14.53 -24.17
CA ASN A 61 -28.91 -15.85 -24.28
C ASN A 61 -30.23 -15.87 -25.07
N SER A 62 -30.79 -14.71 -25.39
CA SER A 62 -32.01 -14.60 -26.18
C SER A 62 -31.71 -14.78 -27.68
N PRO A 63 -32.71 -15.18 -28.51
CA PRO A 63 -32.54 -15.23 -29.97
C PRO A 63 -32.14 -13.89 -30.59
N ALA A 64 -32.41 -12.76 -29.92
CA ALA A 64 -32.06 -11.41 -30.36
C ALA A 64 -30.63 -10.98 -29.95
N GLY A 65 -29.95 -11.73 -29.09
CA GLY A 65 -28.62 -11.38 -28.54
C GLY A 65 -27.55 -11.20 -29.60
N ARG A 66 -27.58 -12.03 -30.66
CA ARG A 66 -26.65 -11.91 -31.82
C ARG A 66 -26.76 -10.59 -32.58
N SER A 67 -27.92 -9.96 -32.53
CA SER A 67 -28.20 -8.67 -33.18
C SER A 67 -28.16 -7.49 -32.21
N ASP A 68 -27.67 -7.70 -30.97
CA ASP A 68 -27.55 -6.61 -30.01
C ASP A 68 -26.65 -5.50 -30.57
N PRO A 69 -27.10 -4.23 -30.56
CA PRO A 69 -26.41 -3.14 -31.23
C PRO A 69 -25.08 -2.73 -30.55
N VAL A 70 -24.80 -3.23 -29.34
CA VAL A 70 -23.60 -2.88 -28.56
C VAL A 70 -22.75 -4.12 -28.30
N PHE A 71 -23.37 -5.23 -27.90
CA PHE A 71 -22.70 -6.43 -27.41
C PHE A 71 -22.58 -7.55 -28.42
N GLY A 72 -23.34 -7.50 -29.53
CA GLY A 72 -23.28 -8.50 -30.60
C GLY A 72 -21.91 -8.57 -31.26
N ALA A 73 -21.62 -9.71 -31.89
CA ALA A 73 -20.35 -9.92 -32.62
C ALA A 73 -20.16 -8.92 -33.77
N GLU A 74 -21.25 -8.55 -34.45
CA GLU A 74 -21.27 -7.61 -35.58
C GLU A 74 -21.51 -6.14 -35.16
N ALA A 75 -21.68 -5.88 -33.86
CA ALA A 75 -21.87 -4.54 -33.34
C ALA A 75 -20.60 -3.69 -33.53
N THR A 76 -20.76 -2.39 -33.73
CA THR A 76 -19.61 -1.48 -33.76
C THR A 76 -18.96 -1.48 -32.36
N PRO A 77 -17.67 -1.87 -32.23
CA PRO A 77 -17.05 -1.99 -30.92
C PRO A 77 -16.98 -0.64 -30.19
N THR A 78 -17.43 -0.62 -28.93
CA THR A 78 -17.38 0.54 -28.05
C THR A 78 -16.38 0.30 -26.92
N VAL A 79 -15.35 1.13 -26.86
CA VAL A 79 -14.24 1.01 -25.90
C VAL A 79 -14.23 2.20 -24.96
N TYR A 80 -14.01 1.97 -23.68
CA TYR A 80 -13.91 3.04 -22.70
C TYR A 80 -12.87 2.78 -21.61
N PHE A 81 -12.47 3.88 -20.99
CA PHE A 81 -11.75 3.92 -19.73
C PHE A 81 -12.58 4.72 -18.72
N ILE A 82 -12.55 4.31 -17.45
CA ILE A 82 -13.11 5.10 -16.35
C ILE A 82 -12.18 5.07 -15.14
N GLY A 83 -11.91 6.25 -14.58
CA GLY A 83 -11.09 6.37 -13.37
C GLY A 83 -10.61 7.78 -13.10
N LYS A 84 -9.76 7.92 -12.07
CA LYS A 84 -9.07 9.20 -11.82
C LYS A 84 -8.09 9.48 -12.96
N MET A 85 -8.18 10.67 -13.55
CA MET A 85 -7.28 11.13 -14.61
C MET A 85 -5.95 11.54 -14.00
N LEU A 86 -5.09 10.54 -13.79
CA LEU A 86 -3.73 10.67 -13.26
C LEU A 86 -2.76 9.91 -14.16
N TRP A 87 -1.60 10.48 -14.47
CA TRP A 87 -0.62 9.79 -15.32
C TRP A 87 -0.20 8.42 -14.77
N SER A 88 -0.12 8.30 -13.44
CA SER A 88 0.18 7.04 -12.75
C SER A 88 -0.85 5.93 -13.01
N LYS A 89 -2.05 6.27 -13.48
CA LYS A 89 -3.11 5.32 -13.87
C LYS A 89 -2.96 4.80 -15.30
N GLY A 90 -1.82 5.03 -15.93
CA GLY A 90 -1.45 4.40 -17.20
C GLY A 90 -2.04 5.07 -18.45
N MET A 91 -2.61 6.27 -18.36
CA MET A 91 -3.16 6.98 -19.55
C MET A 91 -2.13 7.18 -20.66
N GLY A 92 -0.88 7.51 -20.29
CA GLY A 92 0.21 7.65 -21.26
C GLY A 92 0.53 6.32 -21.94
N SER A 93 0.60 5.23 -21.16
CA SER A 93 0.80 3.88 -21.66
C SER A 93 -0.34 3.44 -22.58
N LEU A 94 -1.59 3.78 -22.26
CA LEU A 94 -2.74 3.52 -23.15
C LEU A 94 -2.59 4.24 -24.48
N MET A 95 -2.22 5.53 -24.49
CA MET A 95 -2.02 6.26 -25.75
C MET A 95 -0.92 5.62 -26.62
N GLU A 96 0.16 5.15 -26.01
CA GLU A 96 1.24 4.44 -26.70
C GLU A 96 0.79 3.08 -27.25
N LEU A 97 -0.02 2.34 -26.49
CA LEU A 97 -0.61 1.07 -26.91
C LEU A 97 -1.59 1.24 -28.07
N LEU A 98 -2.45 2.27 -28.02
CA LEU A 98 -3.37 2.61 -29.11
C LEU A 98 -2.62 3.01 -30.38
N LYS A 99 -1.53 3.77 -30.26
CA LYS A 99 -0.67 4.09 -31.42
C LYS A 99 -0.03 2.86 -32.01
N TYR A 100 0.48 1.98 -31.16
CA TYR A 100 1.03 0.73 -31.62
C TYR A 100 -0.02 -0.10 -32.37
N ALA A 101 -1.26 -0.17 -31.88
CA ALA A 101 -2.36 -0.87 -32.57
C ALA A 101 -2.69 -0.25 -33.94
N GLU A 102 -2.70 1.08 -34.04
CA GLU A 102 -2.91 1.79 -35.30
C GLU A 102 -1.77 1.52 -36.30
N GLU A 103 -0.51 1.60 -35.87
CA GLU A 103 0.66 1.46 -36.73
C GLU A 103 0.92 0.00 -37.15
N SER A 104 0.71 -0.95 -36.25
CA SER A 104 1.01 -2.37 -36.49
C SER A 104 -0.12 -3.13 -37.18
N ALA A 105 -1.38 -2.78 -36.89
CA ALA A 105 -2.55 -3.52 -37.33
C ALA A 105 -3.61 -2.67 -38.04
N GLY A 106 -3.37 -1.35 -38.21
CA GLY A 106 -4.35 -0.44 -38.82
C GLY A 106 -5.58 -0.19 -37.94
N LEU A 107 -5.55 -0.58 -36.66
CA LEU A 107 -6.68 -0.49 -35.75
C LEU A 107 -6.79 0.93 -35.19
N LYS A 108 -7.65 1.76 -35.80
CA LYS A 108 -8.03 3.06 -35.26
C LYS A 108 -9.16 2.87 -34.25
N ILE A 109 -8.85 3.14 -32.99
CA ILE A 109 -9.74 2.85 -31.88
C ILE A 109 -10.19 4.17 -31.25
N LYS A 110 -11.51 4.36 -31.19
CA LYS A 110 -12.12 5.37 -30.35
C LYS A 110 -12.21 4.85 -28.91
N VAL A 111 -11.66 5.60 -27.95
CA VAL A 111 -11.77 5.26 -26.52
C VAL A 111 -12.44 6.40 -25.78
N ASP A 112 -13.67 6.18 -25.32
CA ASP A 112 -14.40 7.15 -24.50
C ASP A 112 -13.80 7.22 -23.08
N MET A 113 -13.31 8.40 -22.67
CA MET A 113 -12.57 8.61 -21.43
C MET A 113 -13.46 9.26 -20.36
N TYR A 114 -13.79 8.51 -19.31
CA TYR A 114 -14.64 8.95 -18.21
C TYR A 114 -13.86 9.14 -16.90
N GLY A 115 -14.27 10.15 -16.13
CA GLY A 115 -13.66 10.50 -14.85
C GLY A 115 -13.06 11.90 -14.80
N GLY A 116 -12.37 12.19 -13.69
CA GLY A 116 -11.79 13.49 -13.41
C GLY A 116 -10.44 13.37 -12.72
N GLY A 117 -9.67 14.45 -12.74
CA GLY A 117 -8.34 14.48 -12.14
C GLY A 117 -7.49 15.63 -12.66
N PRO A 118 -6.40 15.96 -11.98
CA PRO A 118 -5.54 17.09 -12.31
C PRO A 118 -4.89 16.96 -13.69
N ASP A 119 -4.71 15.73 -14.21
CA ASP A 119 -4.04 15.48 -15.48
C ASP A 119 -5.00 15.45 -16.68
N LYS A 120 -6.31 15.65 -16.49
CA LYS A 120 -7.34 15.52 -17.56
C LYS A 120 -7.00 16.38 -18.78
N ASP A 121 -6.76 17.68 -18.58
CA ASP A 121 -6.56 18.62 -19.69
C ASP A 121 -5.24 18.37 -20.41
N ALA A 122 -4.19 17.98 -19.67
CA ALA A 122 -2.91 17.61 -20.24
C ALA A 122 -3.01 16.31 -21.06
N ALA A 123 -3.74 15.31 -20.56
CA ALA A 123 -4.01 14.07 -21.26
C ALA A 123 -4.81 14.28 -22.54
N SER A 124 -5.85 15.12 -22.49
CA SER A 124 -6.65 15.45 -23.68
C SER A 124 -5.81 16.13 -24.76
N LYS A 125 -5.00 17.14 -24.40
CA LYS A 125 -4.08 17.79 -25.34
C LYS A 125 -3.08 16.81 -25.94
N ARG A 126 -2.54 15.88 -25.13
CA ARG A 126 -1.62 14.86 -25.60
C ARG A 126 -2.27 13.89 -26.59
N ALA A 127 -3.48 13.40 -26.30
CA ALA A 127 -4.23 12.54 -27.22
C ALA A 127 -4.44 13.21 -28.58
N VAL A 128 -4.85 14.49 -28.60
CA VAL A 128 -4.98 15.28 -29.84
C VAL A 128 -3.65 15.43 -30.57
N SER A 129 -2.56 15.74 -29.84
CA SER A 129 -1.23 15.87 -30.45
C SER A 129 -0.71 14.56 -31.06
N MET A 130 -1.16 13.42 -30.53
CA MET A 130 -0.88 12.10 -31.08
C MET A 130 -1.87 11.75 -32.21
N GLY A 131 -2.96 12.48 -32.40
CA GLY A 131 -4.01 12.12 -33.38
C GLY A 131 -4.77 10.86 -32.98
N LEU A 132 -5.03 10.68 -31.67
CA LEU A 132 -5.85 9.61 -31.12
C LEU A 132 -7.29 10.09 -30.91
N ASP A 133 -8.28 9.23 -31.19
CA ASP A 133 -9.70 9.50 -30.91
C ASP A 133 -10.04 9.09 -29.47
N MET A 134 -9.85 10.03 -28.54
CA MET A 134 -10.08 9.82 -27.11
C MET A 134 -10.88 10.98 -26.51
N PRO A 135 -12.22 11.03 -26.68
CA PRO A 135 -13.03 12.10 -26.10
C PRO A 135 -13.11 11.98 -24.57
N PHE A 136 -13.01 13.12 -23.86
CA PHE A 136 -12.99 13.19 -22.39
C PHE A 136 -14.30 13.76 -21.83
N HIS A 137 -15.16 12.89 -21.30
CA HIS A 137 -16.56 13.21 -20.93
C HIS A 137 -16.74 13.75 -19.50
N GLY A 138 -15.74 13.57 -18.63
CA GLY A 138 -15.86 13.92 -17.21
C GLY A 138 -16.41 12.78 -16.34
N PRO A 139 -16.65 13.04 -15.04
CA PRO A 139 -17.11 12.01 -14.11
C PRO A 139 -18.55 11.55 -14.40
N ILE A 140 -18.78 10.24 -14.24
CA ILE A 140 -20.09 9.59 -14.33
C ILE A 140 -20.12 8.40 -13.35
N ASP A 141 -21.31 7.93 -12.93
CA ASP A 141 -21.39 6.62 -12.28
C ASP A 141 -21.12 5.53 -13.32
N HIS A 142 -20.29 4.55 -12.97
CA HIS A 142 -19.82 3.53 -13.89
C HIS A 142 -20.98 2.66 -14.42
N VAL A 143 -22.05 2.49 -13.62
CA VAL A 143 -23.22 1.69 -14.03
C VAL A 143 -23.97 2.30 -15.21
N GLU A 144 -23.90 3.62 -15.41
CA GLU A 144 -24.53 4.31 -16.56
C GLU A 144 -23.89 3.90 -17.90
N LEU A 145 -22.69 3.31 -17.85
CA LEU A 145 -21.99 2.78 -19.03
C LEU A 145 -22.35 1.31 -19.30
N ALA A 146 -23.17 0.68 -18.45
CA ALA A 146 -23.64 -0.69 -18.63
C ALA A 146 -24.25 -0.94 -20.02
N PRO A 147 -25.23 -0.15 -20.51
CA PRO A 147 -25.88 -0.44 -21.78
C PRO A 147 -25.12 0.03 -23.03
N SER A 148 -24.09 0.88 -22.88
CA SER A 148 -23.51 1.64 -24.00
C SER A 148 -22.12 1.20 -24.43
N HIS A 149 -21.39 0.48 -23.59
CA HIS A 149 -19.99 0.12 -23.86
C HIS A 149 -19.71 -1.37 -23.71
N LYS A 150 -19.12 -1.99 -24.73
CA LYS A 150 -18.76 -3.42 -24.73
C LYS A 150 -17.45 -3.72 -24.02
N ILE A 151 -16.46 -2.82 -24.16
CA ILE A 151 -15.06 -3.11 -23.83
C ILE A 151 -14.52 -2.08 -22.85
N PHE A 152 -14.17 -2.52 -21.66
CA PHE A 152 -13.45 -1.73 -20.68
C PHE A 152 -11.95 -1.95 -20.83
N VAL A 153 -11.16 -0.87 -20.82
CA VAL A 153 -9.70 -0.94 -20.83
C VAL A 153 -9.17 -0.30 -19.56
N ASN A 154 -8.29 -1.03 -18.86
CA ASN A 154 -7.53 -0.48 -17.75
C ASN A 154 -6.03 -0.71 -17.98
N PRO A 155 -5.25 0.33 -18.32
CA PRO A 155 -3.82 0.21 -18.61
C PRO A 155 -2.92 0.28 -17.35
N SER A 156 -3.49 0.41 -16.16
CA SER A 156 -2.76 0.76 -14.95
C SER A 156 -1.96 -0.43 -14.40
N THR A 157 -0.69 -0.21 -14.12
CA THR A 157 0.20 -1.15 -13.40
C THR A 157 0.53 -0.66 -11.99
N SER A 158 -0.13 0.41 -11.53
CA SER A 158 0.10 0.99 -10.20
C SER A 158 -1.02 0.69 -9.20
N GLU A 159 -2.02 -0.10 -9.60
CA GLU A 159 -3.12 -0.48 -8.71
C GLU A 159 -2.65 -1.47 -7.65
N VAL A 160 -3.17 -1.31 -6.42
CA VAL A 160 -3.15 -2.40 -5.44
C VAL A 160 -4.28 -3.38 -5.76
N LEU A 161 -5.49 -2.86 -5.96
CA LEU A 161 -6.62 -3.60 -6.49
C LEU A 161 -7.42 -2.63 -7.35
N CYS A 162 -7.83 -3.08 -8.54
CA CYS A 162 -8.60 -2.24 -9.44
C CYS A 162 -10.10 -2.48 -9.29
N THR A 163 -10.79 -1.62 -8.54
CA THR A 163 -12.24 -1.76 -8.32
C THR A 163 -13.04 -1.63 -9.62
N THR A 164 -12.62 -0.78 -10.56
CA THR A 164 -13.31 -0.60 -11.85
C THR A 164 -13.23 -1.84 -12.75
N VAL A 165 -12.23 -2.72 -12.54
CA VAL A 165 -12.17 -4.02 -13.24
C VAL A 165 -13.26 -4.95 -12.70
N ALA A 166 -13.42 -5.03 -11.38
CA ALA A 166 -14.48 -5.82 -10.76
C ALA A 166 -15.87 -5.35 -11.22
N GLU A 167 -16.08 -4.03 -11.27
CA GLU A 167 -17.34 -3.41 -11.73
C GLU A 167 -17.63 -3.75 -13.19
N ALA A 168 -16.64 -3.65 -14.09
CA ALA A 168 -16.81 -3.96 -15.50
C ALA A 168 -17.09 -5.45 -15.75
N LEU A 169 -16.40 -6.35 -15.05
CA LEU A 169 -16.67 -7.79 -15.11
C LEU A 169 -18.06 -8.13 -14.56
N ALA A 170 -18.49 -7.47 -13.49
CA ALA A 170 -19.83 -7.65 -12.92
C ALA A 170 -20.93 -7.22 -13.91
N MET A 171 -20.67 -6.20 -14.73
CA MET A 171 -21.56 -5.79 -15.83
C MET A 171 -21.45 -6.69 -17.07
N GLY A 172 -20.65 -7.77 -17.03
CA GLY A 172 -20.49 -8.72 -18.13
C GLY A 172 -19.68 -8.20 -19.33
N LYS A 173 -18.85 -7.17 -19.15
CA LYS A 173 -18.06 -6.56 -20.23
C LYS A 173 -16.76 -7.31 -20.48
N PHE A 174 -16.21 -7.19 -21.68
CA PHE A 174 -14.78 -7.49 -21.88
C PHE A 174 -13.92 -6.52 -21.11
N VAL A 175 -12.87 -7.03 -20.47
CA VAL A 175 -11.89 -6.21 -19.75
C VAL A 175 -10.49 -6.50 -20.26
N VAL A 176 -9.86 -5.51 -20.90
CA VAL A 176 -8.46 -5.59 -21.36
C VAL A 176 -7.56 -4.88 -20.35
N LEU A 177 -6.62 -5.60 -19.76
CA LEU A 177 -5.75 -5.09 -18.68
C LEU A 177 -4.35 -5.72 -18.67
N PRO A 178 -3.34 -5.08 -18.04
CA PRO A 178 -2.03 -5.71 -17.85
C PRO A 178 -2.11 -6.97 -17.00
N SER A 179 -1.35 -7.99 -17.38
CA SER A 179 -0.97 -9.11 -16.53
C SER A 179 -0.10 -8.58 -15.39
N HIS A 180 -0.72 -8.37 -14.23
CA HIS A 180 -0.12 -7.71 -13.08
C HIS A 180 -0.74 -8.30 -11.80
N PRO A 181 0.02 -8.44 -10.69
CA PRO A 181 -0.47 -9.09 -9.47
C PRO A 181 -1.75 -8.49 -8.87
N SER A 182 -2.05 -7.22 -9.17
CA SER A 182 -3.30 -6.56 -8.77
C SER A 182 -4.55 -7.14 -9.42
N ASN A 183 -4.36 -7.90 -10.50
CA ASN A 183 -5.41 -8.40 -11.38
C ASN A 183 -5.52 -9.93 -11.36
N ASP A 184 -4.67 -10.64 -10.60
CA ASP A 184 -4.63 -12.11 -10.57
C ASP A 184 -6.00 -12.72 -10.24
N PHE A 185 -6.72 -12.14 -9.28
CA PHE A 185 -8.08 -12.58 -8.94
C PHE A 185 -9.03 -12.48 -10.14
N PHE A 186 -8.86 -11.50 -11.02
CA PHE A 186 -9.75 -11.28 -12.16
C PHE A 186 -9.42 -12.16 -13.35
N ALA A 187 -8.20 -12.70 -13.43
CA ALA A 187 -7.77 -13.56 -14.54
C ALA A 187 -8.57 -14.89 -14.65
N GLN A 188 -9.30 -15.28 -13.60
CA GLN A 188 -10.19 -16.44 -13.62
C GLN A 188 -11.49 -16.19 -14.44
N PHE A 189 -11.88 -14.93 -14.65
CA PHE A 189 -13.12 -14.60 -15.35
C PHE A 189 -12.90 -14.68 -16.87
N PRO A 190 -13.80 -15.32 -17.63
CA PRO A 190 -13.61 -15.54 -19.07
C PRO A 190 -13.48 -14.24 -19.89
N ASN A 191 -14.14 -13.18 -19.42
CA ASN A 191 -14.09 -11.87 -20.08
C ASN A 191 -12.90 -11.00 -19.65
N CYS A 192 -12.04 -11.48 -18.75
CA CYS A 192 -10.80 -10.81 -18.38
C CYS A 192 -9.69 -11.20 -19.36
N LEU A 193 -9.17 -10.23 -20.10
CA LEU A 193 -8.20 -10.41 -21.18
C LEU A 193 -6.86 -9.76 -20.79
N PRO A 194 -6.03 -10.45 -19.98
CA PRO A 194 -4.74 -9.93 -19.54
C PRO A 194 -3.72 -9.89 -20.68
N TYR A 195 -2.86 -8.87 -20.69
CA TYR A 195 -1.74 -8.73 -21.63
C TYR A 195 -0.42 -8.45 -20.91
N SER A 196 0.67 -9.02 -21.41
CA SER A 196 2.03 -8.85 -20.87
C SER A 196 2.91 -7.99 -21.78
N ASN A 197 2.48 -7.78 -23.02
CA ASN A 197 3.18 -7.03 -24.05
C ASN A 197 2.18 -6.32 -24.99
N LYS A 198 2.70 -5.54 -25.95
CA LYS A 198 1.86 -4.72 -26.84
C LYS A 198 1.12 -5.58 -27.86
N GLU A 199 1.71 -6.69 -28.28
CA GLU A 199 1.14 -7.64 -29.23
C GLU A 199 -0.09 -8.34 -28.64
N GLU A 200 -0.01 -8.81 -27.40
CA GLU A 200 -1.12 -9.38 -26.65
C GLU A 200 -2.24 -8.34 -26.43
N PHE A 201 -1.89 -7.08 -26.14
CA PHE A 201 -2.89 -6.00 -26.06
C PHE A 201 -3.68 -5.85 -27.37
N VAL A 202 -2.98 -5.82 -28.51
CA VAL A 202 -3.62 -5.74 -29.83
C VAL A 202 -4.47 -6.98 -30.11
N GLY A 203 -3.97 -8.18 -29.79
CA GLY A 203 -4.70 -9.43 -29.95
C GLY A 203 -5.97 -9.48 -29.11
N ASN A 204 -5.90 -9.07 -27.84
CA ASN A 204 -7.04 -9.03 -26.93
C ASN A 204 -8.10 -8.01 -27.38
N LEU A 205 -7.69 -6.85 -27.88
CA LEU A 205 -8.62 -5.89 -28.47
C LEU A 205 -9.31 -6.44 -29.72
N TYR A 206 -8.54 -7.06 -30.62
CA TYR A 206 -9.11 -7.69 -31.82
C TYR A 206 -10.12 -8.77 -31.46
N TYR A 207 -9.81 -9.62 -30.47
CA TYR A 207 -10.73 -10.62 -29.94
C TYR A 207 -12.01 -9.97 -29.41
N ALA A 208 -11.89 -8.98 -28.52
CA ALA A 208 -13.03 -8.28 -27.94
C ALA A 208 -13.88 -7.52 -28.99
N PHE A 209 -13.28 -7.10 -30.11
CA PHE A 209 -14.00 -6.43 -31.20
C PHE A 209 -14.89 -7.40 -31.97
N THR A 210 -14.39 -8.61 -32.19
CA THR A 210 -14.98 -9.61 -33.10
C THR A 210 -15.83 -10.66 -32.39
N HIS A 211 -15.90 -10.62 -31.06
CA HIS A 211 -16.63 -11.59 -30.26
C HIS A 211 -17.68 -10.89 -29.36
N GLU A 212 -18.61 -11.71 -28.88
CA GLU A 212 -19.55 -11.38 -27.81
C GLU A 212 -18.90 -11.73 -26.47
N PRO A 213 -19.09 -10.91 -25.41
CA PRO A 213 -18.67 -11.30 -24.07
C PRO A 213 -19.37 -12.59 -23.65
N GLU A 214 -18.66 -13.47 -22.93
CA GLU A 214 -19.28 -14.64 -22.34
C GLU A 214 -20.30 -14.20 -21.29
N PRO A 215 -21.56 -14.68 -21.36
CA PRO A 215 -22.57 -14.31 -20.39
C PRO A 215 -22.13 -14.67 -18.96
N LEU A 216 -22.17 -13.71 -18.04
CA LEU A 216 -21.68 -13.88 -16.67
C LEU A 216 -22.45 -14.99 -15.93
N SER A 217 -21.78 -16.10 -15.63
CA SER A 217 -22.40 -17.22 -14.89
C SER A 217 -22.86 -16.79 -13.50
N GLU A 218 -23.81 -17.54 -12.92
CA GLU A 218 -24.25 -17.27 -11.54
C GLU A 218 -23.11 -17.41 -10.53
N GLU A 219 -22.20 -18.35 -10.76
CA GLU A 219 -20.99 -18.55 -9.95
C GLU A 219 -20.07 -17.32 -10.00
N TYR A 220 -19.74 -16.83 -11.19
CA TYR A 220 -18.89 -15.65 -11.35
C TYR A 220 -19.59 -14.37 -10.85
N SER A 221 -20.90 -14.24 -11.06
CA SER A 221 -21.70 -13.17 -10.49
C SER A 221 -21.66 -13.20 -8.95
N TYR A 222 -21.81 -14.38 -8.34
CA TYR A 222 -21.70 -14.53 -6.89
C TYR A 222 -20.28 -14.20 -6.42
N ALA A 223 -19.24 -14.65 -7.12
CA ALA A 223 -17.85 -14.39 -6.75
C ALA A 223 -17.52 -12.89 -6.61
N LEU A 224 -18.16 -12.02 -7.40
CA LEU A 224 -18.01 -10.56 -7.36
C LEU A 224 -18.92 -9.86 -6.34
N SER A 225 -19.86 -10.57 -5.71
CA SER A 225 -20.82 -10.02 -4.75
C SER A 225 -20.18 -9.61 -3.41
N TRP A 226 -20.89 -8.78 -2.64
CA TRP A 226 -20.49 -8.44 -1.27
C TRP A 226 -20.57 -9.63 -0.33
N GLU A 227 -21.51 -10.54 -0.58
CA GLU A 227 -21.71 -11.76 0.17
C GLU A 227 -20.46 -12.66 0.06
N ALA A 228 -20.04 -12.98 -1.17
CA ALA A 228 -18.83 -13.77 -1.39
C ALA A 228 -17.56 -13.07 -0.90
N ALA A 229 -17.48 -11.74 -1.05
CA ALA A 229 -16.37 -10.96 -0.50
C ALA A 229 -16.32 -11.02 1.03
N THR A 230 -17.47 -11.03 1.69
CA THR A 230 -17.60 -11.17 3.14
C THR A 230 -17.20 -12.57 3.59
N ASP A 231 -17.59 -13.62 2.85
CA ASP A 231 -17.16 -15.00 3.13
C ASP A 231 -15.64 -15.14 3.03
N ARG A 232 -15.03 -14.59 1.95
CA ARG A 232 -13.57 -14.54 1.79
C ARG A 232 -12.90 -13.76 2.93
N PHE A 233 -13.49 -12.64 3.36
CA PHE A 233 -12.96 -11.86 4.47
C PHE A 233 -13.03 -12.62 5.80
N ALA A 234 -14.15 -13.28 6.08
CA ALA A 234 -14.33 -14.10 7.27
C ALA A 234 -13.34 -15.27 7.28
N ALA A 235 -13.15 -15.95 6.14
CA ALA A 235 -12.18 -17.03 5.99
C ALA A 235 -10.73 -16.53 6.17
N ALA A 236 -10.36 -15.45 5.49
CA ALA A 236 -9.02 -14.86 5.55
C ALA A 236 -8.67 -14.32 6.95
N GLY A 237 -9.65 -13.74 7.65
CA GLY A 237 -9.51 -13.20 8.99
C GLY A 237 -9.56 -14.26 10.09
N SER A 238 -10.09 -15.45 9.81
CA SER A 238 -10.16 -16.56 10.77
C SER A 238 -8.78 -17.19 10.93
N ILE A 239 -8.26 -17.18 12.16
CA ILE A 239 -6.99 -17.83 12.52
C ILE A 239 -7.32 -19.03 13.39
N SER A 240 -6.89 -20.23 12.97
CA SER A 240 -7.06 -21.43 13.81
C SER A 240 -6.13 -21.36 15.03
N VAL A 241 -6.47 -22.05 16.13
CA VAL A 241 -5.60 -22.12 17.32
C VAL A 241 -4.20 -22.60 16.95
N ARG A 242 -4.10 -23.65 16.13
CA ARG A 242 -2.84 -24.21 15.64
C ARG A 242 -2.03 -23.18 14.84
N GLU A 243 -2.69 -22.40 13.99
CA GLU A 243 -2.03 -21.36 13.20
C GLU A 243 -1.56 -20.21 14.10
N SER A 244 -2.36 -19.81 15.10
CA SER A 244 -1.97 -18.82 16.10
C SER A 244 -0.74 -19.29 16.90
N GLU A 245 -0.70 -20.55 17.32
CA GLU A 245 0.45 -21.14 18.02
C GLU A 245 1.71 -21.16 17.13
N ALA A 246 1.56 -21.57 15.87
CA ALA A 246 2.64 -21.56 14.89
C ALA A 246 3.17 -20.13 14.62
N MET A 247 2.29 -19.13 14.57
CA MET A 247 2.69 -17.72 14.46
C MET A 247 3.48 -17.24 15.68
N VAL A 248 3.08 -17.65 16.89
CA VAL A 248 3.80 -17.32 18.13
C VAL A 248 5.19 -17.97 18.13
N GLU A 249 5.29 -19.25 17.74
CA GLU A 249 6.56 -19.96 17.62
C GLU A 249 7.47 -19.31 16.58
N ALA A 250 6.95 -19.01 15.39
CA ALA A 250 7.68 -18.32 14.32
C ALA A 250 8.15 -16.93 14.73
N THR A 251 7.37 -16.22 15.55
CA THR A 251 7.75 -14.90 16.08
C THR A 251 8.81 -15.00 17.18
N ALA A 252 8.81 -16.08 17.97
CA ALA A 252 9.75 -16.33 19.06
C ALA A 252 11.08 -16.97 18.61
N ALA A 253 11.17 -17.45 17.37
CA ALA A 253 12.36 -18.12 16.85
C ALA A 253 13.58 -17.18 16.83
N VAL A 254 14.78 -17.72 17.10
CA VAL A 254 16.05 -16.97 17.22
C VAL A 254 16.46 -16.26 15.91
N ASP A 255 15.92 -16.75 14.80
CA ASP A 255 16.07 -16.24 13.44
C ASP A 255 14.90 -15.35 12.99
N ALA A 256 13.85 -15.20 13.80
CA ALA A 256 12.80 -14.21 13.61
C ALA A 256 13.43 -12.80 13.67
N GLY A 257 13.38 -12.09 12.56
CA GLY A 257 14.00 -10.78 12.46
C GLY A 257 13.58 -10.09 11.16
N VAL A 258 13.63 -8.77 11.15
CA VAL A 258 13.31 -7.99 9.95
C VAL A 258 14.56 -7.95 9.07
N GLU A 259 14.48 -8.57 7.89
CA GLU A 259 15.50 -8.45 6.85
C GLU A 259 15.19 -7.21 6.01
N ILE A 260 15.98 -6.15 6.20
CA ILE A 260 15.88 -4.93 5.39
C ILE A 260 16.91 -5.03 4.28
N ASN A 261 16.44 -5.18 3.05
CA ASN A 261 17.25 -4.92 1.87
C ASN A 261 17.40 -3.40 1.75
N LEU A 262 18.58 -2.88 2.08
CA LEU A 262 18.90 -1.49 1.76
C LEU A 262 19.11 -1.38 0.25
N PRO A 263 18.71 -0.26 -0.38
CA PRO A 263 19.06 -0.03 -1.77
C PRO A 263 20.59 -0.10 -1.93
N PRO A 264 21.10 -0.62 -3.05
CA PRO A 264 22.53 -0.62 -3.31
C PRO A 264 23.05 0.80 -3.12
N LEU A 265 24.11 0.95 -2.34
CA LEU A 265 24.69 2.25 -2.02
C LEU A 265 25.15 3.02 -3.27
N PHE A 266 25.21 2.36 -4.44
CA PHE A 266 25.73 2.90 -5.69
C PHE A 266 24.91 2.42 -6.89
N GLU A 267 24.56 3.36 -7.76
CA GLU A 267 23.94 3.11 -9.07
C GLU A 267 24.99 2.87 -10.17
N ASN A 268 26.29 3.08 -9.90
CA ASN A 268 27.37 3.06 -10.90
C ASN A 268 28.62 2.30 -10.42
N GLU A 269 29.06 1.31 -11.20
CA GLU A 269 30.18 0.41 -10.91
C GLU A 269 31.55 1.11 -10.86
N LYS A 270 31.74 2.19 -11.64
CA LYS A 270 32.98 2.99 -11.63
C LYS A 270 33.16 3.72 -10.30
N ARG A 271 32.08 4.33 -9.79
CA ARG A 271 32.05 5.04 -8.50
C ARG A 271 32.25 4.07 -7.32
N ARG A 272 31.72 2.84 -7.45
CA ARG A 272 31.95 1.74 -6.49
C ARG A 272 33.45 1.40 -6.38
N LYS A 273 34.15 1.26 -7.51
CA LYS A 273 35.60 0.96 -7.53
C LYS A 273 36.44 2.09 -6.93
N GLU A 274 36.12 3.34 -7.23
CA GLU A 274 36.83 4.52 -6.71
C GLU A 274 36.73 4.64 -5.17
N ILE A 275 35.53 4.45 -4.63
CA ILE A 275 35.29 4.53 -3.18
C ILE A 275 35.89 3.33 -2.44
N ALA A 276 35.74 2.10 -2.98
CA ALA A 276 36.36 0.91 -2.40
C ALA A 276 37.89 1.07 -2.32
N THR A 277 38.50 1.62 -3.38
CA THR A 277 39.95 1.93 -3.42
C THR A 277 40.33 2.98 -2.39
N THR A 278 39.53 4.05 -2.27
CA THR A 278 39.76 5.14 -1.29
C THR A 278 39.65 4.64 0.16
N ILE A 279 38.68 3.78 0.46
CA ILE A 279 38.50 3.19 1.79
C ILE A 279 39.65 2.22 2.10
N LYS A 280 40.07 1.38 1.14
CA LYS A 280 41.24 0.48 1.30
C LYS A 280 42.52 1.29 1.59
N LEU A 281 42.76 2.37 0.86
CA LEU A 281 43.89 3.30 1.09
C LEU A 281 43.82 4.01 2.44
N THR A 282 42.64 4.48 2.85
CA THR A 282 42.46 5.18 4.13
C THR A 282 42.68 4.24 5.31
N ARG A 283 42.18 3.01 5.24
CA ARG A 283 42.42 1.99 6.28
C ARG A 283 43.90 1.58 6.33
N TYR A 284 44.57 1.47 5.19
CA TYR A 284 46.01 1.22 5.15
C TYR A 284 46.79 2.34 5.86
N ARG A 285 46.49 3.60 5.56
CA ARG A 285 47.10 4.77 6.22
C ARG A 285 46.83 4.78 7.73
N PHE A 286 45.60 4.48 8.13
CA PHE A 286 45.21 4.43 9.54
C PHE A 286 45.90 3.28 10.29
N ARG A 287 46.06 2.11 9.65
CA ARG A 287 46.85 0.99 10.19
C ARG A 287 48.31 1.40 10.37
N GLN A 288 48.93 2.02 9.37
CA GLN A 288 50.31 2.51 9.48
C GLN A 288 50.47 3.55 10.58
N PHE A 289 49.53 4.49 10.71
CA PHE A 289 49.52 5.48 11.77
C PHE A 289 49.43 4.81 13.15
N ARG A 290 48.51 3.86 13.35
CA ARG A 290 48.38 3.12 14.61
C ARG A 290 49.63 2.31 14.95
N SER A 291 50.27 1.69 13.96
CA SER A 291 51.54 0.97 14.17
C SER A 291 52.66 1.92 14.58
N LYS A 292 52.80 3.09 13.93
CA LYS A 292 53.78 4.11 14.33
C LYS A 292 53.51 4.66 15.73
N LEU A 293 52.25 5.01 16.01
CA LEU A 293 51.85 5.53 17.32
C LEU A 293 52.05 4.48 18.42
N SER A 294 51.79 3.20 18.15
CA SER A 294 52.09 2.12 19.10
C SER A 294 53.59 2.06 19.42
N GLN A 295 54.46 2.12 18.41
CA GLN A 295 55.92 2.15 18.60
C GLN A 295 56.38 3.38 19.38
N GLU A 296 55.87 4.57 19.06
CA GLU A 296 56.22 5.81 19.76
C GLU A 296 55.75 5.79 21.22
N VAL A 297 54.57 5.25 21.50
CA VAL A 297 54.02 5.13 22.86
C VAL A 297 54.83 4.13 23.69
N GLN A 298 55.32 3.03 23.09
CA GLN A 298 56.21 2.05 23.74
C GLN A 298 57.59 2.63 24.07
N GLN A 299 58.07 3.61 23.29
CA GLN A 299 59.38 4.24 23.48
C GLN A 299 59.32 5.53 24.32
N SER A 300 58.12 6.01 24.64
CA SER A 300 57.92 7.23 25.41
C SER A 300 58.21 7.01 26.90
N ASN A 301 58.86 7.98 27.55
CA ASN A 301 59.06 7.99 29.01
C ASN A 301 58.04 8.88 29.74
N VAL A 302 57.08 9.44 29.01
CA VAL A 302 56.13 10.47 29.51
C VAL A 302 54.88 9.84 30.11
N LEU A 303 54.45 8.67 29.61
CA LEU A 303 53.23 8.00 30.04
C LEU A 303 53.54 6.89 31.07
N PRO A 304 52.73 6.71 32.12
CA PRO A 304 52.87 5.58 33.04
C PRO A 304 52.76 4.23 32.31
N LYS A 305 53.64 3.25 32.61
CA LYS A 305 53.71 1.94 31.93
C LYS A 305 52.35 1.24 31.75
N LYS A 306 51.52 1.24 32.80
CA LYS A 306 50.19 0.62 32.78
C LYS A 306 49.24 1.24 31.75
N ILE A 307 49.39 2.54 31.47
CA ILE A 307 48.60 3.26 30.47
C ILE A 307 49.16 2.98 29.07
N GLN A 308 50.48 2.91 28.91
CA GLN A 308 51.14 2.53 27.65
C GLN A 308 50.71 1.13 27.20
N GLU A 309 50.78 0.14 28.10
CA GLU A 309 50.40 -1.24 27.81
C GLU A 309 48.93 -1.35 27.36
N ARG A 310 48.02 -0.62 28.00
CA ARG A 310 46.60 -0.59 27.64
C ARG A 310 46.37 0.08 26.28
N LEU A 311 47.03 1.21 26.02
CA LEU A 311 46.89 1.94 24.77
C LEU A 311 47.45 1.13 23.59
N VAL A 312 48.60 0.48 23.78
CA VAL A 312 49.21 -0.43 22.80
C VAL A 312 48.28 -1.60 22.49
N ALA A 313 47.74 -2.27 23.52
CA ALA A 313 46.80 -3.37 23.34
C ALA A 313 45.54 -2.94 22.56
N ASP A 314 45.04 -1.72 22.81
CA ASP A 314 43.90 -1.17 22.06
C ASP A 314 44.28 -0.74 20.63
N LEU A 315 45.51 -0.29 20.40
CA LEU A 315 46.04 0.07 19.07
C LEU A 315 46.25 -1.16 18.18
N GLU A 316 46.56 -2.31 18.76
CA GLU A 316 46.82 -3.58 18.06
C GLU A 316 45.56 -4.41 17.74
N LYS A 317 44.41 -4.11 18.35
CA LYS A 317 43.12 -4.75 18.01
C LYS A 317 42.80 -4.59 16.52
N ARG A 318 42.65 -5.72 15.81
CA ARG A 318 42.21 -5.76 14.41
C ARG A 318 40.69 -5.78 14.33
N LEU A 319 40.11 -4.76 13.69
CA LEU A 319 38.73 -4.81 13.17
C LEU A 319 38.77 -5.42 11.77
N ASP A 320 38.55 -6.73 11.67
CA ASP A 320 38.28 -7.41 10.41
C ASP A 320 36.81 -7.15 10.03
N ILE A 321 36.63 -6.26 9.07
CA ILE A 321 35.34 -5.99 8.44
C ILE A 321 35.55 -6.28 6.96
N ASP A 322 34.89 -7.31 6.45
CA ASP A 322 34.90 -7.68 5.05
C ASP A 322 34.08 -6.68 4.25
N LEU A 323 34.81 -5.78 3.56
CA LEU A 323 34.24 -4.67 2.82
C LEU A 323 33.49 -5.15 1.57
N ASP A 324 33.95 -6.24 0.96
CA ASP A 324 33.38 -6.73 -0.29
C ASP A 324 32.01 -7.37 0.01
N THR A 325 31.90 -8.14 1.11
CA THR A 325 30.61 -8.62 1.65
C THR A 325 29.64 -7.48 2.01
N MET A 326 30.10 -6.41 2.67
CA MET A 326 29.24 -5.26 3.02
C MET A 326 28.76 -4.44 1.81
N LEU A 327 29.55 -4.40 0.73
CA LEU A 327 29.24 -3.66 -0.49
C LEU A 327 28.38 -4.47 -1.47
N GLU A 328 28.43 -5.81 -1.40
CA GLU A 328 27.65 -6.72 -2.25
C GLU A 328 26.22 -6.97 -1.73
N SER A 329 26.01 -6.87 -0.41
CA SER A 329 24.67 -7.02 0.17
C SER A 329 24.51 -6.16 1.42
N PRO A 330 23.94 -4.94 1.31
CA PRO A 330 23.62 -4.14 2.48
C PRO A 330 22.32 -4.67 3.11
N LYS A 331 22.34 -5.93 3.54
CA LYS A 331 21.27 -6.56 4.32
C LYS A 331 21.47 -6.19 5.77
N LEU A 332 20.62 -5.30 6.27
CA LEU A 332 20.56 -5.05 7.71
C LEU A 332 19.55 -6.03 8.30
N ARG A 333 20.03 -7.08 8.99
CA ARG A 333 19.18 -7.99 9.76
C ARG A 333 19.14 -7.51 11.20
N LEU A 334 18.02 -6.91 11.60
CA LEU A 334 17.78 -6.56 13.00
C LEU A 334 17.21 -7.80 13.70
N LYS A 335 18.05 -8.46 14.51
CA LYS A 335 17.65 -9.52 15.42
C LYS A 335 17.23 -8.89 16.75
N LEU A 336 15.94 -8.66 16.94
CA LEU A 336 15.38 -8.23 18.22
C LEU A 336 14.41 -9.31 18.68
N SER A 337 14.50 -9.73 19.94
CA SER A 337 13.49 -10.64 20.50
C SER A 337 12.13 -9.93 20.56
N PRO A 338 10.99 -10.64 20.48
CA PRO A 338 9.65 -10.03 20.51
C PRO A 338 9.42 -9.10 21.71
N ALA A 339 9.93 -9.47 22.90
CA ALA A 339 9.79 -8.67 24.11
C ALA A 339 10.65 -7.39 24.13
N GLU A 340 11.88 -7.46 23.62
CA GLU A 340 12.72 -6.26 23.46
C GLU A 340 12.18 -5.34 22.36
N LEU A 341 11.61 -5.93 21.32
CA LEU A 341 10.93 -5.23 20.25
C LEU A 341 9.69 -4.49 20.79
N ASP A 342 8.83 -5.13 21.58
CA ASP A 342 7.64 -4.52 22.19
C ASP A 342 8.00 -3.36 23.13
N LYS A 343 9.08 -3.50 23.92
CA LYS A 343 9.57 -2.41 24.78
C LYS A 343 10.09 -1.23 23.95
N GLN A 344 10.91 -1.48 22.93
CA GLN A 344 11.43 -0.44 22.04
C GLN A 344 10.31 0.19 21.20
N LEU A 345 9.28 -0.57 20.83
CA LEU A 345 8.05 -0.11 20.17
C LEU A 345 7.25 0.83 21.06
N LEU A 346 7.03 0.46 22.32
CA LEU A 346 6.32 1.32 23.26
C LEU A 346 7.09 2.62 23.50
N GLU A 347 8.42 2.55 23.65
CA GLU A 347 9.27 3.73 23.78
C GLU A 347 9.24 4.60 22.51
N PHE A 348 9.42 4.02 21.33
CA PHE A 348 9.38 4.74 20.06
C PHE A 348 7.98 5.34 19.78
N TYR A 349 6.92 4.56 19.97
CA TYR A 349 5.54 5.02 19.84
C TYR A 349 5.27 6.19 20.79
N ASN A 350 5.69 6.11 22.05
CA ASN A 350 5.55 7.23 22.99
C ASN A 350 6.36 8.45 22.54
N VAL A 351 7.56 8.28 22.01
CA VAL A 351 8.38 9.39 21.48
C VAL A 351 7.74 10.04 20.25
N VAL A 352 7.11 9.26 19.36
CA VAL A 352 6.46 9.73 18.12
C VAL A 352 5.04 10.27 18.36
N THR A 353 4.30 9.74 19.33
CA THR A 353 2.92 10.20 19.59
C THR A 353 2.85 11.29 20.65
N LYS A 354 3.76 11.28 21.63
CA LYS A 354 3.73 12.18 22.81
C LYS A 354 4.97 13.05 22.95
N GLY A 355 5.94 12.94 22.03
CA GLY A 355 7.18 13.71 22.06
C GLY A 355 7.31 14.70 20.90
N PRO A 356 8.18 15.72 21.04
CA PRO A 356 8.41 16.73 20.00
C PRO A 356 9.04 16.16 18.71
N GLY A 357 9.68 14.99 18.76
CA GLY A 357 10.19 14.30 17.56
C GLY A 357 9.09 13.76 16.64
N GLY A 358 7.91 13.47 17.19
CA GLY A 358 6.73 13.03 16.43
C GLY A 358 6.13 14.08 15.52
N ASP A 359 6.15 15.34 15.98
CA ASP A 359 5.68 16.50 15.23
C ASP A 359 6.53 16.72 13.97
N VAL A 360 7.85 16.54 14.09
CA VAL A 360 8.79 16.57 12.95
C VAL A 360 8.54 15.43 11.98
N LEU A 361 8.28 14.21 12.46
CA LEU A 361 7.98 13.05 11.62
C LEU A 361 6.65 13.19 10.86
N ARG A 362 5.60 13.76 11.48
CA ARG A 362 4.31 14.04 10.83
C ARG A 362 4.41 15.09 9.72
N VAL A 363 5.25 16.11 9.90
CA VAL A 363 5.56 17.12 8.88
C VAL A 363 6.36 16.50 7.73
N ILE A 364 7.41 15.72 8.04
CA ILE A 364 8.25 15.06 7.02
C ILE A 364 7.47 13.96 6.26
N GLY A 365 6.50 13.31 6.92
CA GLY A 365 5.63 12.29 6.36
C GLY A 365 4.47 12.81 5.50
N GLY A 366 4.38 14.13 5.27
CA GLY A 366 3.40 14.72 4.34
C GLY A 366 2.08 15.19 4.97
N GLY A 367 1.96 15.24 6.30
CA GLY A 367 0.73 15.66 6.98
C GLY A 367 0.42 17.17 6.98
N GLY A 368 1.30 18.02 6.42
CA GLY A 368 1.14 19.48 6.48
C GLY A 368 1.41 20.08 7.87
N GLU A 369 1.43 21.41 7.97
CA GLU A 369 1.78 22.13 9.22
C GLU A 369 0.79 21.93 10.37
N ASP A 370 -0.50 21.71 10.06
CA ASP A 370 -1.55 21.60 11.07
C ASP A 370 -1.54 20.25 11.80
N VAL A 371 -1.17 19.17 11.10
CA VAL A 371 -0.99 17.83 11.70
C VAL A 371 0.34 17.75 12.47
N GLY A 372 1.28 18.64 12.17
CA GLY A 372 2.60 18.73 12.81
C GLY A 372 2.63 19.35 14.20
N LYS A 373 1.50 19.81 14.77
CA LYS A 373 1.46 20.49 16.09
C LYS A 373 0.73 19.68 17.17
N GLN A 374 0.66 18.36 17.00
CA GLN A 374 -0.11 17.48 17.87
C GLN A 374 0.43 17.46 19.30
N ASN A 375 1.75 17.51 19.49
CA ASN A 375 2.32 17.58 20.85
C ASN A 375 1.95 18.90 21.55
N ALA A 376 2.08 20.03 20.84
CA ALA A 376 1.66 21.33 21.36
C ALA A 376 0.17 21.39 21.71
N TYR A 377 -0.68 20.70 20.93
CA TYR A 377 -2.10 20.54 21.24
C TYR A 377 -2.35 19.71 22.51
N LEU A 378 -1.67 18.57 22.65
CA LEU A 378 -1.78 17.70 23.84
C LEU A 378 -1.30 18.42 25.10
N GLU A 379 -0.22 19.19 25.02
CA GLU A 379 0.27 20.03 26.14
C GLU A 379 -0.75 21.11 26.52
N ARG A 380 -1.39 21.77 25.54
CA ARG A 380 -2.46 22.74 25.80
C ARG A 380 -3.67 22.09 26.47
N GLN A 381 -4.06 20.89 26.04
CA GLN A 381 -5.16 20.14 26.66
C GLN A 381 -4.82 19.67 28.08
N ALA A 382 -3.59 19.17 28.31
CA ALA A 382 -3.14 18.79 29.64
C ALA A 382 -3.08 19.98 30.61
N LYS A 383 -2.66 21.16 30.12
CA LYS A 383 -2.70 22.42 30.88
C LYS A 383 -4.13 22.85 31.21
N LYS A 384 -5.06 22.80 30.24
CA LYS A 384 -6.49 23.06 30.48
C LYS A 384 -7.09 22.09 31.51
N LYS A 385 -6.76 20.81 31.41
CA LYS A 385 -7.25 19.78 32.35
C LYS A 385 -6.73 20.06 33.77
N LYS A 386 -5.43 20.34 33.94
CA LYS A 386 -4.85 20.75 35.24
C LYS A 386 -5.48 22.03 35.78
N PHE A 387 -5.70 23.04 34.94
CA PHE A 387 -6.33 24.29 35.34
C PHE A 387 -7.76 24.06 35.86
N ASN A 388 -8.53 23.22 35.16
CA ASN A 388 -9.88 22.85 35.59
C ASN A 388 -9.90 21.99 36.86
N THR A 389 -8.91 21.11 37.07
CA THR A 389 -8.82 20.31 38.31
C THR A 389 -8.48 21.18 39.53
N VAL A 390 -7.59 22.18 39.36
CA VAL A 390 -7.23 23.14 40.42
C VAL A 390 -8.38 24.11 40.73
N HIS A 391 -9.17 24.50 39.74
CA HIS A 391 -10.38 25.29 39.96
C HIS A 391 -11.53 24.49 40.57
N ALA A 392 -11.69 23.22 40.21
CA ALA A 392 -12.66 22.34 40.85
C ALA A 392 -12.33 22.07 42.34
N SER A 393 -11.04 21.95 42.69
CA SER A 393 -10.60 21.78 44.08
C SER A 393 -10.64 23.07 44.93
N SER A 394 -10.64 24.25 44.30
CA SER A 394 -10.82 25.53 45.02
C SER A 394 -12.29 25.91 45.15
N ALA A 395 -13.16 25.49 44.22
CA ALA A 395 -14.60 25.62 44.34
C ALA A 395 -15.19 24.71 45.45
N SER A 396 -14.65 23.50 45.63
CA SER A 396 -15.13 22.54 46.64
C SER A 396 -14.81 22.90 48.10
N VAL A 397 -13.92 23.88 48.34
CA VAL A 397 -13.63 24.40 49.69
C VAL A 397 -14.60 25.53 50.09
N SER A 398 -15.35 26.09 49.14
CA SER A 398 -16.27 27.23 49.38
C SER A 398 -17.75 26.86 49.58
N VAL A 399 -18.12 25.57 49.48
CA VAL A 399 -19.50 25.10 49.62
C VAL A 399 -19.57 23.90 50.56
N SER A 400 -19.32 24.11 51.85
CA SER A 400 -19.60 23.12 52.90
C SER A 400 -19.83 23.78 54.27
N ALA A 401 -20.82 24.68 54.33
CA ALA A 401 -21.47 25.03 55.60
C ALA A 401 -22.97 25.28 55.33
N SER A 402 -23.83 24.57 56.08
CA SER A 402 -25.30 24.46 55.95
C SER A 402 -25.75 23.57 54.78
N THR A 403 -26.61 22.55 54.91
CA THR A 403 -27.58 22.20 55.95
C THR A 403 -27.90 20.71 55.86
N SER A 404 -28.25 20.12 57.00
CA SER A 404 -28.61 18.73 57.22
C SER A 404 -30.04 18.35 56.80
N THR A 405 -30.24 17.04 56.64
CA THR A 405 -31.46 16.21 56.85
C THR A 405 -32.29 15.70 55.66
N ASN A 406 -32.34 14.36 55.63
CA ASN A 406 -33.46 13.45 55.37
C ASN A 406 -34.01 13.24 53.94
N GLY A 407 -34.07 11.96 53.55
CA GLY A 407 -35.15 11.43 52.70
C GLY A 407 -34.74 10.51 51.55
N LEU A 408 -34.59 9.21 51.83
CA LEU A 408 -34.97 8.14 50.88
C LEU A 408 -36.51 8.05 50.90
N PRO A 409 -37.23 7.65 49.82
CA PRO A 409 -37.07 6.29 49.28
C PRO A 409 -37.37 6.06 47.77
N LEU A 410 -36.81 4.94 47.29
CA LEU A 410 -37.36 3.84 46.46
C LEU A 410 -38.26 4.04 45.22
N LEU A 411 -38.02 3.11 44.28
CA LEU A 411 -38.90 2.43 43.31
C LEU A 411 -39.10 3.04 41.92
N GLY A 412 -38.98 2.18 40.90
CA GLY A 412 -39.77 2.29 39.69
C GLY A 412 -39.07 1.88 38.41
N ASP A 413 -39.25 0.62 38.04
CA ASP A 413 -38.94 0.02 36.74
C ASP A 413 -39.52 0.75 35.52
N SER A 414 -38.93 0.40 34.38
CA SER A 414 -39.59 0.12 33.08
C SER A 414 -39.41 1.12 31.93
N THR A 415 -38.70 0.60 30.92
CA THR A 415 -39.11 0.45 29.51
C THR A 415 -39.17 1.66 28.56
N THR A 416 -38.32 1.54 27.53
CA THR A 416 -38.53 1.82 26.09
C THR A 416 -38.80 3.25 25.65
N THR A 417 -37.94 3.78 24.76
CA THR A 417 -38.33 4.06 23.35
C THR A 417 -37.14 4.52 22.50
N ASP A 418 -37.16 3.98 21.28
CA ASP A 418 -36.54 4.38 20.03
C ASP A 418 -36.28 5.89 19.79
N TYR A 419 -35.20 6.17 19.05
CA TYR A 419 -35.04 7.29 18.10
C TYR A 419 -33.99 6.84 17.07
N VAL A 420 -34.36 6.43 15.85
CA VAL A 420 -34.71 7.24 14.67
C VAL A 420 -33.65 8.28 14.29
N SER A 421 -32.96 7.92 13.20
CA SER A 421 -32.32 8.72 12.15
C SER A 421 -32.23 10.24 12.26
N SER A 422 -31.03 10.73 11.94
CA SER A 422 -30.80 11.76 10.93
C SER A 422 -29.47 11.49 10.25
#